data_AF-A0A377ZC88-F1
#
_entry.id   AF-A0A377ZC88-F1
#
_cell.length_a   1.000
_cell.length_b   1.000
_cell.length_c   1.000
_cell.angle_alpha   90.00
_cell.angle_beta   90.00
_cell.angle_gamma   90.00
#
_symmetry.space_group_name_H-M   'P 1'
#
loop_
_entity.id
_entity.type
_entity.pdbx_description
1 polymer ?
#
loop_
_entity_poly.entity_id
_entity_poly.type
_entity_poly.pdbx_seq_one_letter_code
_entity_poly.pdbx_strand_id
1 'polypeptide(L)'
;MDNQDNYCLWTKLVELAGQALSKMDLRELARPRLTRLMDECGLLCHLGIIDQGNAYYILKIESPATISVRSHEGKSLSLYRSGIGKCLLAWQPASVQASIIEDLQWERPRQRPSPMLNSCGKSWADPRPGLEL
;
A
#
# COMPACT_ATOMS: atom_id res chain seq x y z
N MET A 1 -11.94 -22.96 39.92
CA MET A 1 -12.96 -23.55 39.03
C MET A 1 -13.59 -22.36 38.37
N ASP A 2 -13.05 -21.99 37.22
CA ASP A 2 -13.40 -20.74 36.54
C ASP A 2 -14.02 -21.20 35.23
N ASN A 3 -15.34 -21.31 35.30
CA ASN A 3 -16.24 -21.90 34.31
C ASN A 3 -16.47 -20.92 33.15
N GLN A 4 -15.47 -20.72 32.31
CA GLN A 4 -15.63 -20.25 30.92
C GLN A 4 -14.50 -20.85 30.08
N ASP A 5 -14.82 -21.90 29.32
CA ASP A 5 -13.99 -22.38 28.20
C ASP A 5 -13.91 -21.30 27.11
N ASN A 6 -13.22 -20.20 27.41
CA ASN A 6 -12.97 -19.11 26.48
C ASN A 6 -11.89 -19.57 25.51
N TYR A 7 -12.33 -20.20 24.41
CA TYR A 7 -11.52 -20.43 23.23
C TYR A 7 -10.96 -19.09 22.73
N CYS A 8 -9.73 -18.81 23.11
CA CYS A 8 -9.04 -17.60 22.72
C CYS A 8 -8.48 -17.77 21.31
N LEU A 9 -9.27 -17.39 20.29
CA LEU A 9 -8.83 -17.41 18.89
C LEU A 9 -7.48 -16.70 18.68
N TRP A 10 -7.19 -15.68 19.50
CA TRP A 10 -5.94 -14.92 19.43
C TRP A 10 -4.70 -15.77 19.72
N THR A 11 -4.75 -16.78 20.60
CA THR A 11 -3.56 -17.61 20.91
C THR A 11 -3.18 -18.48 19.73
N LYS A 12 -4.17 -19.07 19.04
CA LYS A 12 -3.96 -19.82 17.81
C LYS A 12 -3.50 -18.94 16.65
N LEU A 13 -4.01 -17.70 16.57
CA LEU A 13 -3.52 -16.72 15.59
C LEU A 13 -2.05 -16.35 15.83
N VAL A 14 -1.65 -16.15 17.10
CA VAL A 14 -0.25 -15.87 17.47
C VAL A 14 0.66 -17.07 17.16
N GLU A 15 0.20 -18.30 17.42
CA GLU A 15 0.95 -19.51 17.10
C GLU A 15 1.17 -19.67 15.58
N LEU A 16 0.12 -19.47 14.78
CA LEU A 16 0.21 -19.50 13.31
C LEU A 16 1.10 -18.36 12.77
N ALA A 17 0.99 -17.16 13.33
CA ALA A 17 1.87 -16.04 12.99
C ALA A 17 3.33 -16.36 13.31
N GLY A 18 3.61 -16.95 14.48
CA GLY A 18 4.96 -17.38 14.88
C GLY A 18 5.53 -18.45 13.95
N GLN A 19 4.73 -19.43 13.52
CA GLN A 19 5.16 -20.45 12.55
C GLN A 19 5.39 -19.85 11.15
N ALA A 20 4.57 -18.89 10.72
CA ALA A 20 4.76 -18.19 9.46
C ALA A 20 6.05 -17.34 9.45
N LEU A 21 6.38 -16.71 10.59
CA LEU A 21 7.58 -15.87 10.78
C LEU A 21 8.89 -16.67 10.87
N SER A 22 8.84 -17.97 11.20
CA SER A 22 10.02 -18.86 11.28
C SER A 22 10.69 -19.08 9.91
N LYS A 23 9.97 -18.86 8.81
CA LYS A 23 10.54 -18.89 7.45
C LYS A 23 11.23 -17.56 7.18
N MET A 24 12.56 -17.59 7.00
CA MET A 24 13.46 -16.51 6.58
C MET A 24 12.77 -15.16 6.30
N ASP A 25 12.87 -14.24 7.27
CA ASP A 25 12.12 -12.98 7.23
C ASP A 25 12.70 -12.04 6.16
N LEU A 26 12.02 -11.95 5.00
CA LEU A 26 12.33 -11.00 3.93
C LEU A 26 12.46 -9.57 4.48
N ARG A 27 11.73 -9.26 5.56
CA ARG A 27 11.79 -7.98 6.25
C ARG A 27 13.15 -7.74 6.89
N GLU A 28 13.71 -8.71 7.60
CA GLU A 28 15.03 -8.57 8.25
C GLU A 28 16.13 -8.36 7.21
N LEU A 29 16.05 -9.06 6.08
CA LEU A 29 17.01 -8.95 5.00
C LEU A 29 16.87 -7.64 4.21
N ALA A 30 15.65 -7.13 4.04
CA ALA A 30 15.38 -5.91 3.30
C ALA A 30 15.60 -4.64 4.14
N ARG A 31 15.36 -4.69 5.46
CA ARG A 31 15.44 -3.54 6.36
C ARG A 31 16.75 -2.75 6.29
N PRO A 32 17.95 -3.34 6.43
CA PRO A 32 19.19 -2.58 6.36
C PRO A 32 19.40 -1.91 5.00
N ARG A 33 18.93 -2.54 3.91
CA ARG A 33 19.03 -1.99 2.55
C ARG A 33 18.07 -0.81 2.35
N LEU A 34 16.83 -0.93 2.82
CA LEU A 34 15.86 0.17 2.75
C LEU A 34 16.24 1.34 3.65
N THR A 35 16.81 1.09 4.83
CA THR A 35 17.32 2.15 5.70
C THR A 35 18.43 2.93 5.00
N ARG A 36 19.41 2.24 4.40
CA ARG A 36 20.46 2.90 3.63
C ARG A 36 19.90 3.73 2.46
N LEU A 37 18.91 3.20 1.73
CA LEU A 37 18.26 3.95 0.64
C LEU A 37 17.53 5.19 1.17
N MET A 38 16.86 5.07 2.32
CA MET A 38 16.20 6.19 2.99
C MET A 38 17.22 7.25 3.42
N ASP A 39 18.36 6.84 3.98
CA ASP A 39 19.43 7.75 4.40
C ASP A 39 20.04 8.50 3.19
N GLU A 40 20.19 7.83 2.05
CA GLU A 40 20.73 8.41 0.81
C GLU A 40 19.74 9.36 0.12
N CYS A 41 18.45 9.01 0.09
CA CYS A 41 17.40 9.80 -0.59
C CYS A 41 16.76 10.85 0.32
N GLY A 42 16.83 10.69 1.64
CA GLY A 42 16.10 11.48 2.63
C GLY A 42 14.58 11.29 2.63
N LEU A 43 14.07 10.32 1.86
CA LEU A 43 12.64 10.12 1.59
C LEU A 43 12.10 8.82 2.20
N LEU A 44 10.80 8.83 2.50
CA LEU A 44 10.05 7.64 2.94
C LEU A 44 10.18 6.49 1.93
N CYS A 45 10.62 5.34 2.42
CA CYS A 45 10.79 4.13 1.61
C CYS A 45 9.80 3.04 2.05
N HIS A 46 9.19 2.36 1.08
CA HIS A 46 8.24 1.28 1.29
C HIS A 46 8.67 0.04 0.53
N LEU A 47 8.45 -1.12 1.14
CA LEU A 47 8.54 -2.42 0.49
C LEU A 47 7.15 -3.02 0.41
N GLY A 48 6.79 -3.50 -0.78
CA GLY A 48 5.56 -4.24 -0.99
C GLY A 48 5.81 -5.58 -1.65
N ILE A 49 4.88 -6.51 -1.46
CA ILE A 49 4.80 -7.77 -2.20
C ILE A 49 3.46 -7.87 -2.90
N ILE A 50 3.41 -8.75 -3.89
CA ILE A 50 2.20 -9.19 -4.54
C ILE A 50 1.99 -10.67 -4.24
N ASP A 51 0.78 -11.02 -3.84
CA ASP A 51 0.34 -12.39 -3.58
C ASP A 51 -1.08 -12.57 -4.13
N GLN A 52 -1.27 -13.56 -5.01
CA GLN A 52 -2.57 -13.91 -5.61
C GLN A 52 -3.38 -12.70 -6.12
N GLY A 53 -2.75 -11.78 -6.84
CA GLY A 53 -3.41 -10.57 -7.38
C GLY A 53 -3.70 -9.47 -6.35
N ASN A 54 -3.28 -9.65 -5.10
CA ASN A 54 -3.35 -8.61 -4.06
C ASN A 54 -1.95 -8.11 -3.73
N ALA A 55 -1.79 -6.81 -3.55
CA ALA A 55 -0.52 -6.24 -3.07
C ALA A 55 -0.61 -5.85 -1.59
N TYR A 56 0.51 -5.97 -0.88
CA TYR A 56 0.60 -5.67 0.55
C TYR A 56 1.89 -4.93 0.86
N TYR A 57 1.83 -3.98 1.79
CA TYR A 57 3.04 -3.40 2.37
C TYR A 57 3.66 -4.37 3.37
N ILE A 58 4.94 -4.68 3.23
CA ILE A 58 5.68 -5.49 4.21
C ILE A 58 6.48 -4.61 5.17
N LEU A 59 7.15 -3.59 4.64
CA LEU A 59 8.06 -2.76 5.42
C LEU A 59 7.89 -1.29 5.06
N LYS A 60 8.02 -0.43 6.06
CA LYS A 60 7.98 1.02 5.92
C LYS A 60 9.11 1.64 6.74
N ILE A 61 9.99 2.40 6.08
CA ILE A 61 11.06 3.15 6.74
C ILE A 61 10.80 4.63 6.54
N GLU A 62 10.38 5.30 7.63
CA GLU A 62 10.13 6.74 7.63
C GLU A 62 11.43 7.53 7.81
N SER A 63 11.59 8.57 7.00
CA SER A 63 12.61 9.60 7.23
C SER A 63 12.07 10.64 8.22
N PRO A 64 12.87 11.11 9.20
CA PRO A 64 12.48 12.16 10.14
C PRO A 64 12.05 13.46 9.46
N ALA A 65 12.52 13.71 8.24
CA ALA A 65 12.26 14.94 7.48
C ALA A 65 10.97 14.88 6.63
N THR A 66 10.30 13.73 6.52
CA THR A 66 9.18 13.54 5.58
C THR A 66 7.82 13.58 6.27
N ILE A 67 6.80 14.11 5.58
CA ILE A 67 5.39 14.05 5.99
C ILE A 67 4.98 12.59 6.20
N SER A 68 4.52 12.24 7.41
CA SER A 68 4.09 10.87 7.71
C SER A 68 2.86 10.47 6.87
N VAL A 69 3.02 9.41 6.10
CA VAL A 69 1.95 8.86 5.25
C VAL A 69 1.19 7.79 6.04
N ARG A 70 -0.16 7.84 6.01
CA ARG A 70 -1.08 6.83 6.59
C ARG A 70 -1.04 5.47 5.85
N SER A 71 0.14 4.85 5.89
CA SER A 71 0.47 3.51 5.44
C SER A 71 1.04 2.75 6.64
N HIS A 72 0.64 1.48 6.78
CA HIS A 72 1.13 0.58 7.82
C HIS A 72 1.43 -0.78 7.19
N GLU A 73 2.34 -1.53 7.82
CA GLU A 73 2.70 -2.89 7.42
C GLU A 73 1.47 -3.80 7.47
N GLY A 74 1.33 -4.71 6.50
CA GLY A 74 0.16 -5.57 6.31
C GLY A 74 -1.02 -4.90 5.59
N LYS A 75 -0.98 -3.59 5.33
CA LYS A 75 -2.07 -2.91 4.62
C LYS A 75 -2.11 -3.31 3.14
N SER A 76 -3.32 -3.61 2.66
CA SER A 76 -3.56 -3.88 1.24
C SER A 76 -3.34 -2.63 0.36
N LEU A 77 -2.80 -2.88 -0.82
CA LEU A 77 -2.41 -1.93 -1.85
C LEU A 77 -3.26 -2.14 -3.10
N SER A 78 -3.69 -1.04 -3.71
CA SER A 78 -4.28 -1.10 -5.04
C SER A 78 -3.17 -1.24 -6.09
N LEU A 79 -3.24 -2.30 -6.89
CA LEU A 79 -2.28 -2.56 -7.96
C LEU A 79 -2.26 -1.48 -9.05
N TYR A 80 -3.40 -0.85 -9.33
CA TYR A 80 -3.50 0.15 -10.40
C TYR A 80 -3.36 1.61 -9.91
N ARG A 81 -3.79 1.92 -8.68
CA ARG A 81 -3.72 3.30 -8.14
C ARG A 81 -2.38 3.64 -7.49
N SER A 82 -1.68 2.66 -6.93
CA SER A 82 -0.41 2.92 -6.23
C SER A 82 0.78 2.80 -7.18
N GLY A 83 1.82 3.61 -6.95
CA GLY A 83 3.07 3.52 -7.71
C GLY A 83 3.72 2.14 -7.53
N ILE A 84 3.81 1.68 -6.28
CA ILE A 84 4.35 0.36 -5.93
C ILE A 84 3.56 -0.76 -6.61
N GLY A 85 2.23 -0.70 -6.59
CA GLY A 85 1.38 -1.70 -7.22
C GLY A 85 1.64 -1.84 -8.72
N LYS A 86 1.80 -0.71 -9.42
CA LYS A 86 2.14 -0.71 -10.85
C LYS A 86 3.52 -1.31 -11.11
N CYS A 87 4.51 -0.99 -10.27
CA CYS A 87 5.83 -1.61 -10.36
C CYS A 87 5.74 -3.12 -10.11
N LEU A 88 5.02 -3.56 -9.08
CA LEU A 88 4.86 -4.98 -8.78
C LEU A 88 4.19 -5.74 -9.93
N LEU A 89 3.18 -5.14 -10.57
CA LEU A 89 2.49 -5.73 -11.71
C LEU A 89 3.39 -5.78 -12.96
N ALA A 90 4.15 -4.72 -13.24
CA ALA A 90 4.98 -4.62 -14.45
C ALA A 90 6.07 -5.72 -14.53
N TRP A 91 6.54 -6.22 -13.39
CA TRP A 91 7.55 -7.28 -13.31
C TRP A 91 6.98 -8.71 -13.20
N GLN A 92 5.65 -8.89 -13.27
CA GLN A 92 5.05 -10.23 -13.31
C GLN A 92 5.16 -10.88 -14.71
N PRO A 93 5.04 -12.22 -14.83
CA PRO A 93 4.89 -12.88 -16.13
C PRO A 93 3.65 -12.38 -16.87
N ALA A 94 3.72 -12.31 -18.20
CA ALA A 94 2.63 -11.76 -19.03
C ALA A 94 1.27 -12.48 -18.81
N SER A 95 1.27 -13.79 -18.58
CA SER A 95 0.06 -14.56 -18.26
C SER A 95 -0.59 -14.13 -16.94
N VAL A 96 0.23 -13.90 -15.91
CA VAL A 96 -0.22 -13.43 -14.59
C VAL A 96 -0.71 -12.00 -14.67
N GLN A 97 -0.02 -11.13 -15.42
CA GLN A 97 -0.48 -9.77 -15.65
C GLN A 97 -1.86 -9.73 -16.28
N ALA A 98 -2.08 -10.52 -17.34
CA ALA A 98 -3.38 -10.57 -18.05
C ALA A 98 -4.50 -11.03 -17.10
N SER A 99 -4.30 -12.12 -16.36
CA SER A 99 -5.28 -12.62 -15.39
C SER A 99 -5.61 -11.58 -14.32
N ILE A 100 -4.60 -10.91 -13.76
CA ILE A 100 -4.82 -9.86 -12.76
C ILE A 100 -5.62 -8.69 -13.38
N ILE A 101 -5.30 -8.28 -14.60
CA ILE A 101 -5.97 -7.17 -15.27
C ILE A 101 -7.43 -7.48 -15.59
N GLU A 102 -7.75 -8.72 -15.96
CA GLU A 102 -9.12 -9.18 -16.20
C GLU A 102 -9.96 -9.15 -14.92
N ASP A 103 -9.38 -9.56 -13.78
CA ASP A 103 -10.07 -9.60 -12.49
C ASP A 103 -10.14 -8.23 -11.79
N LEU A 104 -9.40 -7.22 -12.27
CA LEU A 104 -9.31 -5.93 -11.62
C LEU A 104 -10.61 -5.13 -11.71
N GLN A 105 -11.18 -4.81 -10.54
CA GLN A 105 -12.28 -3.87 -10.43
C GLN A 105 -11.77 -2.42 -10.45
N TRP A 106 -12.12 -1.69 -11.50
CA TRP A 106 -11.72 -0.31 -11.72
C TRP A 106 -12.60 0.66 -10.93
N GLU A 107 -12.28 0.88 -9.66
CA GLU A 107 -12.94 1.93 -8.89
C GLU A 107 -12.41 3.31 -9.28
N ARG A 108 -13.33 4.25 -9.53
CA ARG A 108 -12.98 5.66 -9.66
C ARG A 108 -12.33 6.14 -8.35
N PRO A 109 -11.23 6.93 -8.41
CA PRO A 109 -10.69 7.54 -7.21
C PRO A 109 -11.80 8.31 -6.49
N ARG A 110 -12.03 8.00 -5.21
CA ARG A 110 -12.95 8.81 -4.40
C ARG A 110 -12.44 10.25 -4.45
N GLN A 111 -13.27 11.15 -4.95
CA GLN A 111 -12.99 12.59 -4.88
C GLN A 111 -12.74 12.90 -3.41
N ARG A 112 -11.51 13.32 -3.11
CA ARG A 112 -11.19 13.81 -1.77
C ARG A 112 -11.94 15.14 -1.69
N PRO A 113 -12.90 15.32 -0.76
CA PRO A 113 -13.51 16.64 -0.60
C PRO A 113 -12.35 17.62 -0.37
N SER A 114 -12.24 18.62 -1.23
CA SER A 114 -11.26 19.68 -1.06
C SER A 114 -11.41 20.20 0.37
N PRO A 115 -10.33 20.30 1.16
CA PRO A 115 -10.44 21.03 2.42
C PRO A 115 -11.00 22.40 2.04
N MET A 116 -12.19 22.72 2.55
CA MET A 116 -12.85 23.97 2.23
C MET A 116 -11.88 25.10 2.60
N LEU A 117 -11.21 25.67 1.60
CA LEU A 117 -10.48 26.91 1.69
C LEU A 117 -11.54 28.01 1.79
N ASN A 118 -12.10 28.16 2.97
CA ASN A 118 -12.92 29.31 3.30
C ASN A 118 -12.00 30.51 3.22
N SER A 119 -12.34 31.45 2.34
CA SER A 119 -11.71 32.76 2.13
C SER A 119 -10.39 32.82 1.34
N CYS A 120 -10.44 32.56 0.03
CA CYS A 120 -9.77 33.47 -0.91
C CYS A 120 -10.34 33.26 -2.32
N GLY A 121 -11.11 34.22 -2.82
CA GLY A 121 -11.60 34.19 -4.18
C GLY A 121 -10.44 34.24 -5.17
N LYS A 122 -10.15 33.12 -5.82
CA LYS A 122 -9.42 33.06 -7.09
C LYS A 122 -10.00 31.94 -7.95
N SER A 123 -10.70 32.39 -8.98
CA SER A 123 -11.15 31.63 -10.13
C SER A 123 -10.02 30.75 -10.69
N TRP A 124 -10.28 29.44 -10.80
CA TRP A 124 -9.55 28.59 -11.73
C TRP A 124 -10.55 28.16 -12.78
N ALA A 125 -10.49 28.86 -13.91
CA ALA A 125 -11.26 28.60 -15.10
C ALA A 125 -10.90 27.21 -15.66
N ASP A 126 -11.93 26.46 -15.99
CA ASP A 126 -11.91 25.19 -16.71
C ASP A 126 -11.47 25.42 -18.18
N PRO A 127 -10.42 24.76 -18.70
CA PRO A 127 -10.07 24.87 -20.11
C PRO A 127 -10.89 23.86 -20.93
N ARG A 128 -12.09 24.30 -21.38
CA ARG A 128 -12.79 24.04 -22.67
C ARG A 128 -12.69 22.63 -23.32
N PRO A 129 -13.79 22.09 -23.91
CA PRO A 129 -14.15 22.57 -25.27
C PRO A 129 -15.64 22.52 -25.62
N GLY A 130 -16.13 23.61 -26.23
CA GLY A 130 -17.32 23.64 -27.06
C GLY A 130 -16.99 24.47 -28.30
N LEU A 131 -16.62 23.79 -29.39
CA LEU A 131 -16.51 24.38 -30.72
C LEU A 131 -17.71 23.84 -31.50
N GLU A 132 -18.61 24.76 -31.86
CA GLU A 132 -19.74 24.56 -32.76
C GLU A 132 -19.24 24.32 -34.19
N LEU A 133 -19.88 23.36 -34.87
CA LEU A 133 -20.26 23.43 -36.29
C LEU A 133 -21.70 22.92 -36.39
#